data_AF-A0A7S2C3L5-F1
#
_entry.id   AF-A0A7S2C3L5-F1
#
_cell.length_a   1.000
_cell.length_b   1.000
_cell.length_c   1.000
_cell.angle_alpha   90.00
_cell.angle_beta   90.00
_cell.angle_gamma   90.00
#
_symmetry.space_group_name_H-M   'P 1'
#
loop_
_entity.id
_entity.type
_entity.pdbx_description
1 polymer ?
#
loop_
_entity_poly.entity_id
_entity_poly.type
_entity_poly.pdbx_seq_one_letter_code
_entity_poly.pdbx_strand_id
1 'polypeptide(L)'
;ERFEEESMKWANETRRIAVLFVNLGLKDHHLLAAGDVRTEDAMKQVHDVLVGVQKAVYKYEGSVNKFLMDDKGSTLLACFGLSPVSHIDDALRACLASICICEKLHDIGFPASVGLTIGD
;
A
#
# COMPACT_ATOMS: atom_id res chain seq x y z
N GLU A 1 -22.42 -2.68 -0.04
CA GLU A 1 -23.38 -3.78 0.23
C GLU A 1 -22.82 -5.16 -0.13
N ARG A 2 -22.97 -5.73 -1.34
CA ARG A 2 -22.56 -7.14 -1.60
C ARG A 2 -21.07 -7.46 -1.39
N PHE A 3 -20.16 -6.57 -1.76
CA PHE A 3 -18.71 -6.75 -1.52
C PHE A 3 -18.32 -6.59 -0.05
N GLU A 4 -19.06 -5.78 0.71
CA GLU A 4 -18.82 -5.60 2.16
C GLU A 4 -19.35 -6.79 2.95
N GLU A 5 -20.51 -7.34 2.57
CA GLU A 5 -21.05 -8.57 3.17
C GLU A 5 -20.12 -9.76 2.94
N GLU A 6 -19.59 -9.89 1.72
CA GLU A 6 -18.57 -10.89 1.42
C GLU A 6 -17.33 -10.64 2.30
N SER A 7 -16.71 -9.46 2.26
CA SER A 7 -15.55 -9.14 3.11
C SER A 7 -15.77 -9.44 4.60
N MET A 8 -16.94 -9.12 5.16
CA MET A 8 -17.28 -9.40 6.56
C MET A 8 -17.34 -10.90 6.88
N LYS A 9 -17.65 -11.76 5.91
CA LYS A 9 -17.69 -13.22 6.10
C LYS A 9 -16.33 -13.78 6.52
N TRP A 10 -15.24 -13.17 6.06
CA TRP A 10 -13.87 -13.62 6.35
C TRP A 10 -13.12 -12.69 7.30
N ALA A 11 -13.80 -11.72 7.90
CA ALA A 11 -13.16 -10.70 8.74
C ALA A 11 -12.48 -11.26 10.00
N ASN A 12 -12.85 -12.47 10.44
CA ASN A 12 -12.28 -13.13 11.62
C ASN A 12 -11.60 -14.48 11.27
N GLU A 13 -11.05 -14.59 10.07
CA GLU A 13 -10.29 -15.76 9.62
C GLU A 13 -8.80 -15.61 9.95
N THR A 14 -8.17 -16.66 10.47
CA THR A 14 -6.70 -16.81 10.53
C THR A 14 -6.25 -17.54 9.28
N ARG A 15 -5.38 -16.91 8.48
CA ARG A 15 -4.93 -17.50 7.22
C ARG A 15 -3.56 -16.97 6.83
N ARG A 16 -2.83 -17.85 6.13
CA ARG A 16 -1.54 -17.48 5.57
C ARG A 16 -1.67 -16.40 4.50
N ILE A 17 -1.02 -15.26 4.71
CA ILE A 17 -0.96 -14.15 3.76
C ILE A 17 0.47 -13.63 3.58
N ALA A 18 0.71 -12.94 2.47
CA ALA A 18 1.90 -12.11 2.30
C ALA A 18 1.58 -10.66 2.64
N VAL A 19 2.43 -10.02 3.44
CA VAL A 19 2.26 -8.62 3.88
C VAL A 19 3.45 -7.80 3.42
N LEU A 20 3.16 -6.65 2.82
CA LEU A 20 4.11 -5.61 2.49
C LEU A 20 4.03 -4.48 3.52
N PHE A 21 5.19 -4.09 4.02
CA PHE A 21 5.41 -2.86 4.78
C PHE A 21 6.18 -1.90 3.88
N VAL A 22 5.51 -0.86 3.39
CA VAL A 22 6.06 0.09 2.42
C VAL A 22 6.30 1.42 3.09
N ASN A 23 7.57 1.83 3.24
CA ASN A 23 7.89 3.22 3.57
C ASN A 23 7.82 4.05 2.27
N LEU A 24 7.00 5.10 2.27
CA LEU A 24 6.70 5.92 1.08
C LEU A 24 7.61 7.15 0.93
N GLY A 25 8.53 7.39 1.85
CA GLY A 25 9.41 8.57 1.82
C GLY A 25 8.69 9.90 2.10
N LEU A 26 7.38 9.90 2.33
CA LEU A 26 6.65 11.10 2.77
C LEU A 26 7.01 11.41 4.23
N LYS A 27 7.02 12.70 4.53
CA LYS A 27 7.38 13.27 5.84
C LYS A 27 6.28 14.22 6.29
N ASP A 28 6.25 14.57 7.58
CA ASP A 28 5.17 15.38 8.16
C ASP A 28 4.92 16.67 7.39
N HIS A 29 5.98 17.37 6.98
CA HIS A 29 5.83 18.62 6.23
C HIS A 29 5.14 18.43 4.88
N HIS A 30 5.29 17.28 4.20
CA HIS A 30 4.58 17.00 2.95
C HIS A 30 3.08 16.84 3.20
N LEU A 31 2.69 16.13 4.27
CA LEU A 31 1.29 15.93 4.62
C LEU A 31 0.62 17.21 5.16
N LEU A 32 1.35 17.97 5.98
CA LEU A 32 0.87 19.26 6.50
C LEU A 32 0.67 20.26 5.36
N ALA A 33 1.61 20.33 4.41
CA ALA A 33 1.46 21.18 3.23
C ALA A 33 0.29 20.74 2.36
N ALA A 34 0.08 19.43 2.16
CA ALA A 34 -1.05 18.90 1.42
C ALA A 34 -2.42 19.21 2.07
N GLY A 35 -2.46 19.45 3.37
CA GLY A 35 -3.67 19.87 4.09
C GLY A 35 -4.02 21.35 3.93
N ASP A 36 -3.08 22.18 3.46
CA ASP A 36 -3.34 23.59 3.16
C ASP A 36 -3.86 23.74 1.73
N VAL A 37 -5.09 24.26 1.59
CA VAL A 37 -5.77 24.49 0.31
C VAL A 37 -4.94 25.38 -0.63
N ARG A 38 -4.02 26.19 -0.11
CA ARG A 38 -3.14 27.06 -0.91
C ARG A 38 -1.99 26.31 -1.58
N THR A 39 -1.77 25.05 -1.22
CA THR A 39 -0.59 24.28 -1.65
C THR A 39 -0.98 23.10 -2.54
N GLU A 40 -1.58 23.41 -3.69
CA GLU A 40 -2.08 22.41 -4.65
C GLU A 40 -0.99 21.41 -5.09
N ASP A 41 0.25 21.89 -5.27
CA ASP A 41 1.38 21.05 -5.67
C ASP A 41 1.73 19.97 -4.63
N ALA A 42 1.67 20.31 -3.33
CA ALA A 42 1.97 19.35 -2.26
C ALA A 42 0.87 18.27 -2.16
N MET A 43 -0.40 18.68 -2.32
CA MET A 43 -1.53 17.74 -2.34
C MET A 43 -1.42 16.80 -3.54
N LYS A 44 -1.05 17.34 -4.71
CA LYS A 44 -0.79 16.55 -5.91
C LYS A 44 0.36 15.54 -5.72
N GLN A 45 1.47 15.96 -5.10
CA GLN A 45 2.60 15.06 -4.82
C GLN A 45 2.20 13.89 -3.92
N VAL A 46 1.52 14.16 -2.80
CA VAL A 46 1.03 13.10 -1.90
C VAL A 46 0.05 12.17 -2.63
N HIS A 47 -0.84 12.73 -3.44
CA HIS A 47 -1.78 11.96 -4.24
C HIS A 47 -1.07 11.05 -5.25
N ASP A 48 -0.08 11.57 -5.98
CA ASP A 48 0.68 10.82 -6.99
C ASP A 48 1.42 9.63 -6.36
N VAL A 49 2.01 9.83 -5.17
CA VAL A 49 2.64 8.74 -4.39
C VAL A 49 1.62 7.66 -4.01
N LEU A 50 0.51 8.05 -3.37
CA LEU A 50 -0.50 7.10 -2.90
C LEU A 50 -1.14 6.32 -4.06
N VAL A 51 -1.48 7.02 -5.15
CA VAL A 51 -2.04 6.39 -6.35
C VAL A 51 -1.01 5.50 -7.04
N GLY A 52 0.26 5.89 -7.07
CA GLY A 52 1.35 5.08 -7.62
C GLY A 52 1.45 3.71 -6.93
N VAL A 53 1.45 3.71 -5.60
CA VAL A 53 1.50 2.49 -4.78
C VAL A 53 0.22 1.69 -4.89
N GLN A 54 -0.95 2.33 -4.78
CA GLN A 54 -2.24 1.66 -4.91
C GLN A 54 -2.36 0.93 -6.26
N LYS A 55 -2.00 1.60 -7.36
CA LYS A 55 -2.00 0.99 -8.70
C LYS A 55 -1.02 -0.17 -8.79
N ALA A 56 0.15 -0.09 -8.15
CA ALA A 56 1.11 -1.19 -8.15
C ALA A 56 0.61 -2.41 -7.36
N VAL A 57 0.02 -2.19 -6.18
CA VAL A 57 -0.58 -3.26 -5.36
C VAL A 57 -1.74 -3.93 -6.11
N TYR A 58 -2.66 -3.14 -6.66
CA TYR A 58 -3.86 -3.66 -7.32
C TYR A 58 -3.56 -4.34 -8.65
N LYS A 59 -2.48 -3.93 -9.35
CA LYS A 59 -2.01 -4.62 -10.56
C LYS A 59 -1.71 -6.09 -10.32
N TYR A 60 -1.28 -6.46 -9.12
CA TYR A 60 -0.98 -7.83 -8.73
C TYR A 60 -2.04 -8.44 -7.80
N GLU A 61 -3.23 -7.83 -7.76
CA GLU A 61 -4.40 -8.29 -7.02
C GLU A 61 -4.21 -8.31 -5.49
N GLY A 62 -3.31 -7.47 -4.98
CA GLY A 62 -3.20 -7.18 -3.55
C GLY A 62 -4.24 -6.16 -3.09
N SER A 63 -4.34 -6.00 -1.77
CA SER A 63 -5.21 -5.00 -1.14
C SER A 63 -4.40 -4.06 -0.25
N VAL A 64 -4.67 -2.76 -0.34
CA VAL A 64 -4.13 -1.78 0.61
C VAL A 64 -4.97 -1.86 1.88
N ASN A 65 -4.32 -2.03 3.03
CA ASN A 65 -4.99 -2.21 4.32
C ASN A 65 -4.96 -0.93 5.17
N LYS A 66 -3.78 -0.35 5.34
CA LYS A 66 -3.57 0.84 6.20
C LYS A 66 -2.53 1.77 5.60
N PHE A 67 -2.74 3.06 5.81
CA PHE A 67 -1.72 4.09 5.68
C PHE A 67 -1.54 4.72 7.05
N LEU A 68 -0.29 4.80 7.52
CA LEU A 68 0.09 5.24 8.84
C LEU A 68 1.16 6.32 8.70
N MET A 69 1.08 7.32 9.58
CA MET A 69 2.14 8.29 9.79
C MET A 69 2.60 8.14 11.24
N ASP A 70 3.85 7.75 11.43
CA ASP A 70 4.46 7.57 12.75
C ASP A 70 5.86 8.21 12.81
N ASP A 71 6.60 7.94 13.87
CA ASP A 71 7.96 8.45 14.10
C ASP A 71 8.99 7.96 13.06
N LYS A 72 8.68 6.90 12.30
CA LYS A 72 9.49 6.35 11.21
C LYS A 72 9.07 6.90 9.84
N GLY A 73 8.06 7.76 9.80
CA GLY A 73 7.51 8.40 8.61
C GLY A 73 6.26 7.70 8.07
N SER A 74 6.02 7.87 6.78
CA SER A 74 4.81 7.33 6.12
C SER A 74 4.97 5.84 5.79
N THR A 75 4.14 5.01 6.42
CA THR A 75 4.11 3.55 6.19
C THR A 75 2.76 3.12 5.62
N LEU A 76 2.79 2.38 4.52
CA LEU A 76 1.63 1.73 3.92
C LEU A 76 1.72 0.21 4.09
N LEU A 77 0.62 -0.39 4.55
CA LEU A 77 0.45 -1.84 4.65
C LEU A 77 -0.40 -2.32 3.47
N ALA A 78 0.11 -3.32 2.77
CA ALA A 78 -0.63 -4.05 1.75
C ALA A 78 -0.58 -5.56 2.01
N CYS A 79 -1.65 -6.26 1.68
CA CYS A 79 -1.78 -7.70 1.91
C CYS A 79 -2.15 -8.42 0.61
N PHE A 80 -1.62 -9.62 0.44
CA PHE A 80 -1.93 -10.53 -0.66
C PHE A 80 -2.42 -11.85 -0.08
N GLY A 81 -3.48 -12.39 -0.68
CA GLY A 81 -4.14 -13.60 -0.19
C GLY A 81 -5.26 -13.35 0.80
N LEU A 82 -5.87 -12.16 0.83
CA LEU A 82 -7.10 -11.93 1.59
C LEU A 82 -8.31 -12.45 0.81
N SER A 83 -9.25 -13.11 1.49
CA SER A 83 -10.51 -13.51 0.86
C SER A 83 -11.30 -12.27 0.41
N PRO A 84 -11.96 -12.29 -0.77
CA PRO A 84 -12.11 -13.39 -1.73
C PRO A 84 -10.99 -13.51 -2.77
N VAL A 85 -10.00 -12.60 -2.75
CA VAL A 85 -8.94 -12.50 -3.76
C VAL A 85 -7.66 -13.16 -3.23
N SER A 86 -7.61 -14.48 -3.34
CA SER A 86 -6.43 -15.26 -2.94
C SER A 86 -6.00 -16.26 -3.99
N HIS A 87 -4.69 -16.40 -4.13
CA HIS A 87 -4.04 -17.20 -5.15
C HIS A 87 -2.93 -18.06 -4.54
N ILE A 88 -2.57 -19.13 -5.25
CA ILE A 88 -1.44 -19.99 -4.84
C ILE A 88 -0.09 -19.25 -4.92
N ASP A 89 -0.01 -18.21 -5.75
CA ASP A 89 1.20 -17.44 -6.05
C ASP A 89 1.24 -16.04 -5.41
N ASP A 90 0.44 -15.79 -4.37
CA ASP A 90 0.37 -14.48 -3.67
C ASP A 90 1.73 -13.99 -3.17
N ALA A 91 2.64 -14.89 -2.79
CA ALA A 91 4.01 -14.55 -2.44
C ALA A 91 4.79 -13.93 -3.60
N LEU A 92 4.68 -14.51 -4.81
CA LEU A 92 5.31 -14.00 -6.01
C LEU A 92 4.69 -12.67 -6.42
N ARG A 93 3.36 -12.56 -6.36
CA ARG A 93 2.61 -11.33 -6.62
C ARG A 93 3.04 -10.19 -5.70
N ALA A 94 3.22 -10.48 -4.40
CA ALA A 94 3.73 -9.51 -3.44
C ALA A 94 5.17 -9.05 -3.78
N CYS A 95 6.05 -9.94 -4.22
CA CYS A 95 7.39 -9.59 -4.70
C CYS A 95 7.34 -8.72 -5.96
N LEU A 96 6.47 -9.02 -6.93
CA LEU A 96 6.33 -8.22 -8.14
C LEU A 96 5.72 -6.85 -7.86
N ALA A 97 4.78 -6.78 -6.92
CA ALA A 97 4.24 -5.52 -6.44
C ALA A 97 5.29 -4.67 -5.74
N SER A 98 6.14 -5.25 -4.88
CA SER A 98 7.19 -4.50 -4.18
C SER A 98 8.19 -3.87 -5.13
N ILE A 99 8.64 -4.60 -6.16
CA ILE A 99 9.53 -4.07 -7.21
C ILE A 99 8.84 -2.93 -7.96
N CYS A 100 7.60 -3.14 -8.40
CA CYS A 100 6.81 -2.13 -9.13
C CYS A 100 6.57 -0.85 -8.31
N ILE A 101 6.39 -0.97 -6.99
CA ILE A 101 6.28 0.17 -6.07
C ILE A 101 7.59 0.95 -6.04
N CYS A 102 8.72 0.26 -5.83
CA CYS A 102 10.03 0.90 -5.77
C CYS A 102 10.36 1.64 -7.06
N GLU A 103 10.14 1.01 -8.23
CA GLU A 103 10.36 1.63 -9.54
C GLU A 103 9.51 2.89 -9.72
N LYS A 104 8.19 2.79 -9.55
CA LYS A 104 7.28 3.92 -9.75
C LYS A 104 7.56 5.09 -8.81
N LEU A 105 7.85 4.80 -7.55
CA LEU A 105 8.09 5.84 -6.57
C LEU A 105 9.47 6.48 -6.73
N HIS A 106 10.46 5.73 -7.21
CA HIS A 106 11.75 6.27 -7.61
C HIS A 106 11.59 7.29 -8.75
N ASP A 107 10.80 6.98 -9.78
CA ASP A 107 10.58 7.85 -10.95
C ASP A 107 9.93 9.21 -10.60
N ILE A 108 9.14 9.26 -9.53
CA ILE A 108 8.49 10.50 -9.06
C ILE A 108 9.25 11.19 -7.91
N GLY A 109 10.46 10.72 -7.57
CA GLY A 109 11.34 11.36 -6.58
C GLY A 109 11.07 11.01 -5.11
N PHE A 110 10.30 9.94 -4.84
CA PHE A 110 9.98 9.47 -3.48
C PHE A 110 10.47 8.04 -3.27
N PRO A 111 11.79 7.79 -3.16
CA PRO A 111 12.33 6.44 -3.09
C PRO A 111 11.71 5.63 -1.94
N ALA A 112 11.09 4.50 -2.28
CA ALA A 112 10.41 3.63 -1.34
C ALA A 112 11.34 2.57 -0.76
N SER A 113 10.99 2.05 0.41
CA SER A 113 11.60 0.84 0.97
C SER A 113 10.50 -0.15 1.34
N VAL A 114 10.64 -1.41 0.93
CA VAL A 114 9.59 -2.43 1.12
C VAL A 114 10.13 -3.62 1.91
N GLY A 115 9.52 -3.89 3.05
CA GLY A 115 9.65 -5.16 3.77
C GLY A 115 8.54 -6.11 3.34
N LEU A 116 8.89 -7.37 3.07
CA LEU A 116 7.94 -8.43 2.70
C LEU A 116 8.03 -9.56 3.72
N THR A 117 6.89 -10.01 4.22
CA THR A 117 6.79 -11.16 5.13
C THR A 117 5.61 -12.06 4.76
N ILE A 118 5.65 -13.31 5.18
CA ILE A 118 4.56 -14.30 5.00
C ILE A 118 4.30 -14.96 6.36
N GLY A 119 3.04 -15.01 6.78
CA GLY A 119 2.63 -15.61 8.05
C GLY A 119 1.14 -15.90 8.11
N ASP A 120 0.72 -16.63 9.13
CA ASP A 120 -0.67 -17.07 9.40
C ASP A 120 -1.45 -16.08 10.29
#